data_AF-A0A9C9GNR8-F1
#
_entry.id   AF-A0A9C9GNR8-F1
#
_cell.length_a   1.000
_cell.length_b   1.000
_cell.length_c   1.000
_cell.angle_alpha   90.00
_cell.angle_beta   90.00
_cell.angle_gamma   90.00
#
_symmetry.space_group_name_H-M   'P 1'
#
loop_
_entity.id
_entity.type
_entity.pdbx_description
1 polymer ?
#
loop_
_entity_poly.entity_id
_entity_poly.type
_entity_poly.pdbx_seq_one_letter_code
_entity_poly.pdbx_strand_id
1 'polypeptide(L)' 'MIKSLLAFSTLAIALLTGACSVEPWVKPYEKGNLADPIMLFDRDPVSSAYLGHVHDAREGARGAGTAAGGGCGCN' A
#
# COMPACT_ATOMS: atom_id res chain seq x y z
N MET A 1 7.79 -38.55 27.77
CA MET A 1 6.63 -38.34 26.87
C MET A 1 5.85 -37.07 27.21
N ILE A 2 5.40 -36.88 28.46
CA ILE A 2 4.63 -35.66 28.84
C ILE A 2 5.45 -34.36 28.76
N LYS A 3 6.73 -34.39 29.17
CA LYS A 3 7.63 -33.22 29.12
C LYS A 3 7.94 -32.75 27.69
N SER A 4 8.08 -33.69 26.76
CA SER A 4 8.30 -33.40 25.33
C SER A 4 7.04 -32.86 24.65
N LEU A 5 5.84 -33.32 25.06
CA LEU A 5 4.57 -32.77 24.60
C LEU A 5 4.34 -31.32 25.09
N LEU A 6 4.68 -31.04 26.36
CA LEU A 6 4.64 -29.69 26.91
C LEU A 6 5.61 -28.74 26.19
N ALA A 7 6.82 -29.20 25.86
CA ALA A 7 7.80 -28.40 25.13
C ALA A 7 7.37 -28.08 23.68
N PHE A 8 6.70 -29.03 23.00
CA PHE A 8 6.13 -28.77 21.67
C PHE A 8 4.95 -27.79 21.73
N SER A 9 4.11 -27.89 22.76
CA SER A 9 2.98 -26.99 22.96
C SER A 9 3.41 -25.55 23.25
N THR A 10 4.44 -25.34 24.08
CA THR A 10 4.95 -23.99 24.38
C THR A 10 5.63 -23.35 23.17
N LEU A 11 6.35 -24.15 22.36
CA LEU A 11 6.96 -23.66 21.11
C LEU A 11 5.90 -23.23 20.09
N ALA A 12 4.83 -24.01 19.94
CA ALA A 12 3.73 -23.68 19.03
C ALA A 12 3.03 -22.37 19.40
N ILE A 13 2.81 -22.12 20.70
CA ILE A 13 2.19 -20.88 21.18
C ILE A 13 3.09 -19.66 20.92
N ALA A 14 4.41 -19.79 21.09
CA ALA A 14 5.35 -18.71 20.82
C ALA A 14 5.43 -18.31 19.33
N LEU A 15 5.29 -19.28 18.43
CA LEU A 15 5.25 -19.05 16.97
C LEU A 15 3.98 -18.30 16.53
N LEU A 16 2.85 -18.56 17.20
CA LEU A 16 1.57 -17.93 16.88
C LEU A 16 1.47 -16.47 17.35
N THR A 17 2.17 -16.10 18.43
CA THR A 17 2.11 -14.74 19.00
C THR A 17 3.15 -13.76 18.42
N GLY A 18 4.17 -14.25 17.72
CA GLY A 18 5.24 -13.43 17.13
C GLY A 18 4.86 -12.65 15.86
N ALA A 19 3.70 -12.90 15.26
CA ALA A 19 3.35 -12.33 13.95
C ALA A 19 2.76 -10.91 13.99
N CYS A 20 2.20 -10.47 15.13
CA CYS A 20 1.43 -9.22 15.20
C CYS A 20 2.16 -8.00 15.80
N SER A 21 3.40 -8.16 16.29
CA SER A 21 4.12 -7.09 17.00
C SER A 21 5.55 -6.87 16.50
N VAL A 22 5.91 -7.41 15.34
CA VAL A 22 7.20 -7.09 14.74
C VAL A 22 7.09 -5.65 14.23
N GLU A 23 7.92 -4.77 14.77
CA GLU A 23 8.23 -3.48 14.14
C GLU A 23 9.05 -3.75 12.88
N PRO A 24 8.42 -3.71 11.70
CA PRO A 24 9.07 -3.02 10.61
C PRO A 24 8.05 -2.14 9.90
N TRP A 25 7.21 -1.40 10.63
CA TRP A 25 6.46 -0.34 9.97
C TRP A 25 7.41 0.84 9.71
N VAL A 26 7.62 1.12 8.42
CA VAL A 26 8.21 2.39 7.99
C VAL A 26 7.32 3.50 8.53
N LYS A 27 7.90 4.49 9.21
CA LYS A 27 7.10 5.57 9.79
C LYS A 27 6.35 6.29 8.66
N PRO A 28 5.14 6.84 8.92
CA PRO A 28 4.32 7.43 7.85
C PRO A 28 5.05 8.45 6.98
N TYR A 29 5.96 9.24 7.56
CA TYR A 29 6.77 10.24 6.87
C TYR A 29 8.01 9.68 6.15
N GLU A 30 8.47 8.47 6.51
CA GLU A 30 9.58 7.77 5.82
C GLU A 30 9.09 6.98 4.60
N LYS A 31 7.77 6.78 4.47
CA LYS A 31 7.15 6.02 3.37
C LYS A 31 7.46 6.62 1.99
N GLY A 32 7.64 7.94 1.92
CA GLY A 32 8.03 8.62 0.67
C GLY A 32 9.37 8.13 0.10
N ASN A 33 10.29 7.68 0.95
CA ASN A 33 11.60 7.20 0.52
C ASN A 33 11.56 5.85 -0.18
N LEU A 34 10.46 5.10 -0.01
CA LEU A 34 10.24 3.83 -0.69
C LEU A 34 9.63 4.01 -2.08
N ALA A 35 9.08 5.20 -2.39
CA ALA A 35 8.44 5.50 -3.66
C ALA A 35 9.48 6.00 -4.69
N ASP A 36 10.15 5.07 -5.36
CA ASP A 36 11.05 5.37 -6.49
C ASP A 36 10.26 5.95 -7.69
N PRO A 37 10.72 7.05 -8.32
CA PRO A 37 10.13 7.59 -9.55
C PRO A 37 9.92 6.58 -10.69
N ILE A 38 10.70 5.50 -10.76
CA ILE A 38 10.50 4.43 -11.77
C ILE A 38 9.18 3.66 -11.57
N MET A 39 8.61 3.68 -10.36
CA MET A 39 7.34 3.04 -10.04
C MET A 39 6.13 3.92 -10.38
N LEU A 40 6.36 5.12 -10.92
CA LEU A 40 5.29 5.97 -11.41
C LEU A 40 4.68 5.34 -12.68
N PHE A 41 3.36 5.14 -12.66
CA PHE A 41 2.62 4.68 -13.82
C PHE A 41 2.57 5.71 -14.96
N ASP A 42 2.75 6.97 -14.61
CA ASP A 42 2.80 8.09 -15.54
C ASP A 42 4.10 8.86 -15.36
N ARG A 43 4.74 9.17 -16.49
CA ARG A 43 5.98 9.93 -16.54
C ARG A 43 5.76 11.42 -16.26
N ASP A 44 4.58 11.96 -16.57
CA ASP A 44 4.22 13.36 -16.32
C ASP A 44 2.85 13.46 -15.62
N PRO A 45 2.81 13.16 -14.31
CA PRO A 45 1.55 13.14 -13.55
C PRO A 45 0.90 14.52 -13.42
N VAL A 46 1.65 15.61 -13.61
CA VAL A 46 1.10 16.97 -13.53
C VAL A 46 0.32 17.30 -14.79
N SER A 47 0.90 17.00 -15.96
CA SER A 47 0.24 17.21 -17.25
C SER A 47 -0.99 16.33 -17.40
N SER A 48 -0.91 15.05 -17.03
CA SER A 48 -2.06 14.15 -17.13
C SER A 48 -3.19 14.49 -16.17
N ALA A 49 -2.88 14.95 -14.95
CA ALA A 49 -3.90 15.46 -14.03
C ALA A 49 -4.62 16.68 -14.60
N TYR A 50 -3.88 17.59 -15.25
CA TYR A 50 -4.47 18.75 -15.93
C TYR A 50 -5.40 18.33 -17.07
N LEU A 51 -4.96 17.40 -17.93
CA LEU A 51 -5.78 16.90 -19.04
C LEU A 51 -7.02 16.14 -18.53
N GLY A 52 -6.88 15.34 -17.47
CA GLY A 52 -8.00 14.67 -16.81
C GLY A 52 -9.06 15.66 -16.32
N HIS A 53 -8.64 16.77 -15.70
CA HIS A 53 -9.56 17.83 -15.29
C HIS A 53 -10.31 18.48 -16.48
N VAL A 54 -9.61 18.70 -17.60
CA VAL A 54 -10.23 19.23 -18.83
C VAL A 54 -11.25 18.25 -19.39
N HIS A 55 -10.96 16.95 -19.40
CA HIS A 55 -11.88 15.92 -19.87
C HIS A 55 -13.11 15.82 -18.97
N ASP A 56 -12.93 15.78 -17.65
CA ASP A 56 -14.04 15.78 -16.68
C ASP A 56 -15.01 16.95 -16.91
N ALA A 57 -14.46 18.15 -17.16
CA ALA A 57 -15.26 19.35 -17.42
C ALA A 57 -16.02 19.28 -18.76
N ARG A 58 -15.40 18.71 -19.80
CA ARG A 58 -15.99 18.61 -21.14
C ARG A 58 -17.03 17.50 -21.26
N GLU A 59 -16.78 16.38 -20.60
CA GLU A 59 -17.62 15.19 -20.67
C GLU A 59 -18.74 15.20 -19.64
N GLY A 60 -18.66 16.09 -18.63
CA GLY A 60 -19.66 16.18 -17.56
C GLY A 60 -19.66 14.96 -16.63
N ALA A 61 -18.65 14.09 -16.74
CA ALA A 61 -18.41 12.96 -15.87
C ALA A 61 -17.25 13.27 -14.93
N ARG A 62 -17.28 12.76 -13.69
CA ARG A 62 -16.19 12.90 -12.72
C ARG A 62 -15.96 11.57 -12.02
N GLY A 63 -14.70 11.29 -11.68
CA GLY A 63 -14.35 10.15 -10.83
C GLY A 63 -14.05 8.84 -11.55
N ALA A 64 -13.92 8.85 -12.89
CA ALA A 64 -13.42 7.71 -13.66
C ALA A 64 -11.88 7.69 -13.78
N GLY A 65 -11.20 8.70 -13.23
CA GLY A 65 -9.74 8.87 -13.29
C GLY A 65 -8.99 8.28 -12.09
N THR A 66 -7.66 8.32 -12.13
CA THR A 66 -6.80 7.82 -11.06
C THR A 66 -6.73 8.80 -9.88
N ALA A 67 -6.94 8.33 -8.64
CA ALA A 67 -6.69 9.14 -7.45
C ALA A 67 -5.19 9.39 -7.26
N ALA A 68 -4.77 10.66 -7.23
CA ALA A 68 -3.40 11.16 -7.01
C ALA A 68 -2.32 10.07 -6.86
N GLY A 69 -1.82 9.56 -7.99
CA GLY A 69 -0.97 8.37 -8.07
C GLY A 69 -1.58 7.30 -8.97
N GLY A 70 -0.75 6.49 -9.60
CA GLY A 70 -1.25 5.48 -10.53
C GLY A 70 -1.97 4.32 -9.82
N GLY A 71 -3.02 3.82 -10.45
CA GLY A 71 -3.91 2.80 -9.92
C GLY A 71 -5.20 2.69 -10.74
N CYS A 72 -6.11 1.79 -10.34
CA CYS A 72 -7.36 1.45 -11.05
C CYS A 72 -8.46 2.53 -10.99
N GLY A 73 -8.19 3.72 -10.44
CA GLY A 73 -9.15 4.83 -10.45
C GLY A 73 -10.48 4.56 -9.74
N CYS A 74 -10.53 3.61 -8.81
CA CYS A 74 -11.70 3.41 -7.96
C CYS A 74 -11.70 4.51 -6.89
N ASN A 75 -12.66 5.43 -7.02
CA ASN A 75 -13.00 6.44 -6.01
C ASN A 75 -13.97 5.84 -4.98
#